data_AF-A0A945V7M6-F1
#
_entry.id   AF-A0A945V7M6-F1
#
_cell.length_a   1.000
_cell.length_b   1.000
_cell.length_c   1.000
_cell.angle_alpha   90.00
_cell.angle_beta   90.00
_cell.angle_gamma   90.00
#
_symmetry.space_group_name_H-M   'P 1'
#
loop_
_entity.id
_entity.type
_entity.pdbx_description
1 polymer ?
#
loop_
_entity_poly.entity_id
_entity_poly.type
_entity_poly.pdbx_seq_one_letter_code
_entity_poly.pdbx_strand_id
1 'polypeptide(L)'
;MGDIDDDDLEHPIVTEGKAALQQENWEGAILLFEEALEDLSGSADVQNFLGYAYRKSGNLDKALEHYELALGINPNHKGALEYLGEAYITLGDLSNANVQLKHLKRICSPIPCEEAKELELAIKRATN
;
A
#
# COMPACT_ATOMS: atom_id res chain seq x y z
N MET A 1 4.46 10.88 18.38
CA MET A 1 5.29 10.55 17.21
C MET A 1 5.47 9.05 17.36
N GLY A 2 4.50 8.28 16.87
CA GLY A 2 4.44 6.85 17.13
C GLY A 2 5.58 6.20 16.35
N ASP A 3 6.43 5.52 17.09
CA ASP A 3 7.55 4.77 16.55
C ASP A 3 7.01 3.79 15.50
N ILE A 4 7.63 3.81 14.32
CA ILE A 4 7.46 2.74 13.34
C ILE A 4 8.20 1.58 13.99
N ASP A 5 7.45 0.64 14.60
CA ASP A 5 8.04 -0.54 15.22
C ASP A 5 8.61 -1.41 14.09
N ASP A 6 9.89 -1.18 13.74
CA ASP A 6 10.64 -1.93 12.72
C ASP A 6 10.60 -3.46 12.99
N ASP A 7 10.28 -3.88 14.22
CA ASP A 7 10.12 -5.27 14.65
C ASP A 7 8.95 -5.98 13.92
N ASP A 8 7.89 -5.27 13.52
CA ASP A 8 6.75 -5.88 12.81
C ASP A 8 7.17 -6.48 11.45
N LEU A 9 8.18 -5.88 10.81
CA LEU A 9 8.66 -6.28 9.49
C LEU A 9 9.57 -7.50 9.52
N GLU A 10 10.11 -7.85 10.68
CA GLU A 10 10.93 -9.05 10.92
C GLU A 10 10.09 -10.24 11.43
N HIS A 11 8.77 -10.05 11.59
CA HIS A 11 7.87 -11.14 11.97
C HIS A 11 7.95 -12.29 10.94
N PRO A 12 8.11 -13.56 11.35
CA PRO A 12 8.30 -14.68 10.42
C PRO A 12 7.21 -14.81 9.37
N ILE A 13 5.95 -14.63 9.78
CA ILE A 13 4.78 -14.70 8.88
C ILE A 13 4.79 -13.53 7.89
N VAL A 14 5.20 -12.33 8.31
CA VAL A 14 5.31 -11.16 7.42
C VAL A 14 6.43 -11.39 6.40
N THR A 15 7.54 -11.99 6.81
CA THR A 15 8.64 -12.37 5.91
C THR A 15 8.18 -13.40 4.88
N GLU A 16 7.44 -14.43 5.30
CA GLU A 16 6.87 -15.43 4.39
C GLU A 16 5.85 -14.81 3.43
N GLY A 17 4.97 -13.92 3.93
CA GLY A 17 4.00 -13.20 3.12
C GLY A 17 4.68 -12.35 2.04
N LYS A 18 5.78 -11.66 2.38
CA LYS A 18 6.59 -10.91 1.40
C LYS A 18 7.24 -11.83 0.37
N ALA A 19 7.69 -13.02 0.77
CA ALA A 19 8.20 -14.02 -0.17
C ALA A 19 7.10 -14.55 -1.10
N ALA A 20 5.86 -14.70 -0.61
CA ALA A 20 4.71 -15.06 -1.43
C ALA A 20 4.36 -13.97 -2.45
N LEU A 21 4.44 -12.68 -2.07
CA LEU A 21 4.29 -11.56 -3.00
C LEU A 21 5.31 -11.59 -4.14
N GLN A 22 6.58 -11.90 -3.83
CA GLN A 22 7.64 -12.02 -4.84
C GLN A 22 7.42 -13.18 -5.82
N GLN A 23 6.72 -14.22 -5.37
CA GLN A 23 6.34 -15.39 -6.18
C GLN A 23 5.02 -15.19 -6.92
N GLU A 24 4.41 -14.01 -6.83
CA GLU A 24 3.07 -13.72 -7.35
C GLU A 24 1.97 -14.66 -6.80
N ASN A 25 2.23 -15.30 -5.65
CA ASN A 25 1.26 -16.11 -4.95
C ASN A 25 0.37 -15.19 -4.09
N TRP A 26 -0.55 -14.50 -4.74
CA TRP A 26 -1.39 -13.48 -4.11
C TRP A 26 -2.29 -14.07 -3.02
N GLU A 27 -2.90 -15.22 -3.30
CA GLU A 27 -3.77 -15.91 -2.34
C GLU A 27 -2.99 -16.38 -1.11
N GLY A 28 -1.78 -16.92 -1.30
CA GLY A 28 -0.91 -17.28 -0.18
C GLY A 28 -0.47 -16.07 0.64
N ALA A 29 -0.11 -14.97 -0.03
CA ALA A 29 0.25 -13.73 0.65
C ALA A 29 -0.92 -13.16 1.46
N ILE A 30 -2.15 -13.20 0.92
CA ILE A 30 -3.36 -12.77 1.64
C ILE A 30 -3.53 -13.55 2.93
N LEU A 31 -3.47 -14.88 2.89
CA LEU A 31 -3.64 -15.72 4.07
C LEU A 31 -2.59 -15.42 5.14
N LEU A 32 -1.32 -15.28 4.73
CA LEU A 32 -0.22 -14.98 5.65
C LEU A 32 -0.37 -13.60 6.29
N PHE A 33 -0.76 -12.57 5.52
CA PHE A 33 -0.96 -11.24 6.11
C PHE A 33 -2.22 -11.14 6.96
N GLU A 34 -3.30 -11.86 6.64
CA GLU A 34 -4.48 -11.96 7.51
C GLU A 34 -4.11 -12.62 8.84
N GLU A 35 -3.31 -13.68 8.83
CA GLU A 35 -2.77 -14.33 10.04
C GLU A 35 -1.86 -13.37 10.82
N ALA A 36 -0.94 -12.67 10.14
CA ALA A 36 -0.05 -11.71 10.80
C ALA A 36 -0.82 -10.58 11.52
N LEU A 37 -1.97 -10.15 10.99
CA LEU A 37 -2.80 -9.11 11.59
C LEU A 37 -3.50 -9.55 12.88
N GLU A 38 -3.53 -10.84 13.23
CA GLU A 38 -4.04 -11.29 14.54
C GLU A 38 -3.19 -10.71 15.68
N ASP A 39 -1.87 -10.68 15.50
CA ASP A 39 -0.91 -10.12 16.47
C ASP A 39 -0.50 -8.67 16.11
N LEU A 40 -0.49 -8.33 14.82
CA LEU A 40 0.00 -7.05 14.28
C LEU A 40 -1.13 -6.14 13.79
N SER A 41 -2.30 -6.18 14.45
CA SER A 41 -3.50 -5.42 14.03
C SER A 41 -3.27 -3.90 13.83
N GLY A 42 -2.26 -3.33 14.47
CA GLY A 42 -1.84 -1.93 14.36
C GLY A 42 -0.74 -1.65 13.33
N SER A 43 -0.35 -2.63 12.51
CA SER A 43 0.76 -2.47 11.56
C SER A 43 0.31 -1.92 10.21
N ALA A 44 0.70 -0.67 9.91
CA ALA A 44 0.38 -0.03 8.64
C ALA A 44 1.03 -0.76 7.44
N ASP A 45 2.23 -1.30 7.62
CA ASP A 45 2.94 -2.04 6.57
C ASP A 45 2.23 -3.36 6.22
N VAL A 46 1.79 -4.12 7.22
CA VAL A 46 1.05 -5.38 6.98
C VAL A 46 -0.29 -5.09 6.29
N GLN A 47 -1.02 -4.05 6.72
CA GLN A 47 -2.23 -3.60 6.03
C GLN A 47 -1.93 -3.20 4.57
N ASN A 48 -0.84 -2.47 4.33
CA ASN A 48 -0.41 -2.11 2.98
C ASN A 48 -0.06 -3.34 2.11
N PHE A 49 0.66 -4.32 2.65
CA PHE A 49 0.98 -5.55 1.93
C PHE A 49 -0.27 -6.38 1.60
N LEU A 50 -1.22 -6.47 2.53
CA LEU A 50 -2.49 -7.13 2.30
C LEU A 50 -3.31 -6.41 1.21
N GLY A 51 -3.37 -5.08 1.25
CA GLY A 51 -3.98 -4.28 0.18
C GLY A 51 -3.31 -4.51 -1.18
N TYR A 52 -1.97 -4.57 -1.21
CA TYR A 52 -1.20 -4.90 -2.42
C TYR A 52 -1.52 -6.29 -2.97
N ALA A 53 -1.57 -7.31 -2.11
CA ALA A 53 -1.95 -8.67 -2.50
C ALA A 53 -3.37 -8.69 -3.09
N TYR A 54 -4.33 -8.03 -2.43
CA TYR A 54 -5.71 -7.95 -2.92
C TYR A 54 -5.80 -7.24 -4.28
N ARG A 55 -5.09 -6.12 -4.47
CA ARG A 55 -5.05 -5.41 -5.76
C ARG A 55 -4.53 -6.30 -6.88
N LYS A 56 -3.45 -7.05 -6.61
CA LYS A 56 -2.84 -7.96 -7.59
C LYS A 56 -3.69 -9.18 -7.89
N SER A 57 -4.47 -9.66 -6.91
CA SER A 57 -5.48 -10.72 -7.11
C SER A 57 -6.73 -10.24 -7.88
N GLY A 58 -6.87 -8.93 -8.12
CA GLY A 58 -8.02 -8.32 -8.80
C GLY A 58 -9.18 -7.91 -7.87
N ASN A 59 -9.06 -8.12 -6.56
CA ASN A 59 -10.05 -7.68 -5.59
C ASN A 59 -9.78 -6.22 -5.16
N LEU A 60 -10.20 -5.27 -6.00
CA LEU A 60 -9.96 -3.85 -5.78
C LEU A 60 -10.70 -3.30 -4.56
N ASP A 61 -11.90 -3.78 -4.26
CA ASP A 61 -12.69 -3.30 -3.13
C ASP A 61 -11.96 -3.55 -1.80
N LYS A 62 -11.44 -4.77 -1.60
CA LYS A 62 -10.62 -5.09 -0.42
C LYS A 62 -9.28 -4.36 -0.43
N ALA A 63 -8.69 -4.15 -1.61
CA ALA A 63 -7.43 -3.40 -1.69
C ALA A 63 -7.59 -1.97 -1.16
N LEU A 64 -8.66 -1.27 -1.57
CA LEU A 64 -8.97 0.07 -1.08
C LEU A 64 -9.14 0.09 0.44
N GLU A 65 -9.94 -0.83 0.99
CA GLU A 65 -10.17 -0.95 2.43
C GLU A 65 -8.85 -1.06 3.21
N HIS A 66 -7.97 -1.98 2.80
CA HIS A 66 -6.70 -2.20 3.51
C HIS A 66 -5.70 -1.05 3.36
N TYR A 67 -5.66 -0.37 2.20
CA TYR A 67 -4.86 0.84 2.08
C TYR A 67 -5.39 1.98 2.95
N GLU A 68 -6.71 2.14 3.05
CA GLU A 68 -7.33 3.14 3.93
C GLU A 68 -7.07 2.82 5.40
N LEU A 69 -7.11 1.55 5.81
CA LEU A 69 -6.70 1.12 7.15
C LEU A 69 -5.23 1.45 7.42
N ALA A 70 -4.32 1.14 6.48
CA ALA A 70 -2.91 1.49 6.60
C ALA A 70 -2.71 3.01 6.80
N LEU A 71 -3.45 3.84 6.06
CA LEU A 71 -3.39 5.30 6.18
C LEU A 71 -4.10 5.85 7.42
N GLY A 72 -5.06 5.10 7.97
CA GLY A 72 -5.67 5.38 9.27
C GLY A 72 -4.67 5.21 10.42
N ILE A 73 -3.77 4.23 10.30
CA ILE A 73 -2.68 3.96 11.25
C ILE A 73 -1.53 4.96 11.03
N ASN A 74 -1.03 5.05 9.79
CA ASN A 74 0.04 5.96 9.40
C ASN A 74 -0.37 6.82 8.18
N PRO A 75 -0.84 8.05 8.41
CA PRO A 75 -1.28 8.95 7.34
C PRO A 75 -0.22 9.35 6.33
N ASN A 76 1.06 9.08 6.60
CA ASN A 76 2.19 9.40 5.73
C ASN A 76 2.88 8.15 5.19
N HIS A 77 2.23 6.99 5.29
CA HIS A 77 2.75 5.75 4.73
C HIS A 77 2.84 5.85 3.21
N LYS A 78 4.07 5.93 2.68
CA LYS A 78 4.30 6.24 1.26
C LYS A 78 3.78 5.16 0.31
N GLY A 79 4.08 3.89 0.60
CA GLY A 79 3.59 2.75 -0.21
C GLY A 79 2.05 2.70 -0.29
N ALA A 80 1.36 2.80 0.85
CA ALA A 80 -0.10 2.86 0.89
C ALA A 80 -0.67 4.06 0.10
N LEU A 81 -0.08 5.26 0.19
CA LEU A 81 -0.52 6.41 -0.62
C LEU A 81 -0.35 6.14 -2.12
N GLU A 82 0.78 5.57 -2.52
CA GLU A 82 1.05 5.23 -3.92
C GLU A 82 0.06 4.19 -4.43
N TYR A 83 -0.06 3.06 -3.75
CA TYR A 83 -0.86 1.94 -4.21
C TYR A 83 -2.37 2.22 -4.14
N LEU A 84 -2.83 3.02 -3.17
CA LEU A 84 -4.18 3.55 -3.17
C LEU A 84 -4.41 4.44 -4.39
N GLY A 85 -3.45 5.29 -4.73
CA GLY A 85 -3.49 6.09 -5.96
C GLY A 85 -3.58 5.23 -7.22
N GLU A 86 -2.79 4.17 -7.33
CA GLU A 86 -2.85 3.23 -8.45
C GLU A 86 -4.18 2.45 -8.51
N ALA A 87 -4.74 2.08 -7.36
CA ALA A 87 -6.06 1.46 -7.28
C ALA A 87 -7.14 2.40 -7.82
N TYR A 88 -7.10 3.69 -7.44
CA TYR A 88 -8.01 4.70 -7.98
C TYR A 88 -7.85 4.91 -9.48
N ILE A 89 -6.62 4.87 -10.02
CA ILE A 89 -6.40 4.91 -11.49
C ILE A 89 -7.09 3.71 -12.17
N THR A 90 -6.96 2.52 -11.59
CA THR A 90 -7.59 1.30 -12.13
C THR A 90 -9.12 1.41 -12.17
N LEU A 91 -9.70 2.11 -11.20
CA LEU A 91 -11.14 2.41 -11.12
C LEU A 91 -11.58 3.58 -12.02
N GLY A 92 -10.65 4.24 -12.71
CA GLY A 92 -10.91 5.43 -13.51
C GLY A 92 -11.09 6.72 -12.69
N ASP A 93 -10.85 6.68 -11.39
CA ASP A 93 -10.93 7.82 -10.48
C ASP A 93 -9.60 8.56 -10.38
N LEU A 94 -9.27 9.28 -11.46
CA LEU A 94 -8.06 10.12 -11.49
C LEU A 94 -8.10 11.25 -10.46
N SER A 95 -9.29 11.65 -9.97
CA SER A 95 -9.39 12.73 -8.98
C SER A 95 -8.81 12.28 -7.65
N ASN A 96 -9.22 11.11 -7.15
CA ASN A 96 -8.68 10.56 -5.91
C ASN A 96 -7.22 10.12 -6.05
N ALA A 97 -6.78 9.63 -7.22
CA ALA A 97 -5.36 9.37 -7.46
C ALA A 97 -4.50 10.64 -7.32
N ASN A 98 -4.95 11.78 -7.84
CA ASN A 98 -4.25 13.06 -7.70
C ASN A 98 -4.22 13.58 -6.26
N VAL A 99 -5.23 13.25 -5.44
CA VAL A 99 -5.21 13.56 -4.00
C VAL A 99 -4.04 12.87 -3.31
N GLN A 100 -3.84 11.58 -3.58
CA GLN A 100 -2.73 10.82 -3.00
C GLN A 100 -1.38 11.34 -3.48
N LEU A 101 -1.25 11.63 -4.78
CA LEU A 101 -0.02 12.21 -5.34
C LEU A 101 0.32 13.56 -4.70
N LYS A 102 -0.68 14.42 -4.46
CA LYS A 102 -0.48 15.71 -3.78
C LYS A 102 0.01 15.50 -2.35
N HIS A 103 -0.51 14.50 -1.65
CA HIS A 103 -0.04 14.15 -0.30
C HIS A 103 1.41 13.68 -0.34
N LEU A 104 1.75 12.75 -1.23
CA LEU A 104 3.12 12.26 -1.44
C LEU A 104 4.10 13.40 -1.74
N LYS A 105 3.75 14.32 -2.65
CA LYS A 105 4.58 15.50 -2.96
C LYS A 105 4.78 16.43 -1.76
N ARG A 106 3.80 16.54 -0.86
CA ARG A 106 3.92 17.35 0.36
C ARG A 106 4.91 16.72 1.34
N ILE A 107 4.83 15.41 1.55
CA ILE A 107 5.70 14.70 2.52
C ILE A 107 7.10 14.44 1.97
N CYS A 108 7.25 14.34 0.64
CA CYS A 108 8.51 14.14 -0.06
C CYS A 108 9.03 15.45 -0.67
N SER A 109 9.04 16.53 0.12
CA SER A 109 9.59 17.84 -0.26
C SER A 109 10.88 18.11 0.52
N PRO A 110 11.94 18.66 -0.10
CA PRO A 110 12.00 19.20 -1.47
C PRO A 110 12.39 18.17 -2.55
N ILE A 111 12.81 16.96 -2.16
CA ILE A 111 13.25 15.92 -3.08
C ILE A 111 12.14 14.86 -3.21
N PRO A 112 11.53 14.69 -4.40
CA PRO A 112 10.52 13.67 -4.61
C PRO A 112 11.03 12.27 -4.28
N CYS A 113 10.26 11.54 -3.47
CA CYS A 113 10.46 10.12 -3.21
C CYS A 113 10.04 9.29 -4.42
N GLU A 114 10.37 8.01 -4.42
CA GLU A 114 10.14 7.14 -5.56
C GLU A 114 8.65 6.93 -5.82
N GLU A 115 7.90 6.70 -4.74
CA GLU A 115 6.45 6.51 -4.72
C GLU A 115 5.70 7.67 -5.38
N ALA A 116 6.17 8.91 -5.13
CA ALA A 116 5.60 10.11 -5.76
C ALA A 116 5.85 10.14 -7.29
N LYS A 117 7.01 9.69 -7.74
CA LYS A 117 7.36 9.65 -9.18
C LYS A 117 6.59 8.55 -9.89
N GLU A 118 6.50 7.38 -9.27
CA GLU A 118 5.79 6.22 -9.81
C GLU A 118 4.31 6.53 -9.99
N LEU A 119 3.64 7.06 -8.96
CA LEU A 119 2.24 7.45 -9.06
C LEU A 119 2.03 8.58 -10.09
N GLU A 120 2.92 9.58 -10.15
CA GLU A 120 2.83 10.64 -11.18
C GLU A 120 2.95 10.08 -12.60
N LEU A 121 3.83 9.11 -12.81
CA LEU A 121 3.98 8.43 -14.09
C LEU A 121 2.76 7.59 -14.44
N ALA A 122 2.18 6.88 -13.47
CA ALA A 122 0.96 6.10 -13.64
C ALA A 122 -0.22 6.99 -14.06
N ILE A 123 -0.42 8.13 -13.40
CA ILE A 123 -1.47 9.11 -13.75
C ILE A 123 -1.27 9.61 -15.19
N LYS A 124 -0.05 10.00 -15.57
CA LYS A 124 0.25 10.47 -16.93
C LYS A 124 -0.05 9.42 -18.00
N ARG A 125 0.23 8.15 -17.71
CA ARG A 125 -0.08 7.03 -18.62
C ARG A 125 -1.58 6.80 -18.77
N ALA A 126 -2.37 7.04 -17.72
CA ALA A 126 -3.82 6.87 -17.76
C ALA A 126 -4.55 8.02 -18.47
N THR A 127 -3.91 9.17 -18.66
CA THR A 127 -4.50 10.35 -19.32
C THR A 127 -4.11 10.53 -20.79
N ASN A 128 -3.20 9.70 -21.32
CA ASN A 128 -2.71 9.73 -22.70
C ASN A 128 -3.32 8.60 -23.53
#